data_AF-A0A2N3EHH3-F1
#
_entry.id   AF-A0A2N3EHH3-F1
#
_cell.length_a   1.000
_cell.length_b   1.000
_cell.length_c   1.000
_cell.angle_alpha   90.00
_cell.angle_beta   90.00
_cell.angle_gamma   90.00
#
_symmetry.space_group_name_H-M   'P 1'
#
loop_
_entity.id
_entity.type
_entity.pdbx_description
1 polymer ?
#
loop_
_entity_poly.entity_id
_entity_poly.type
_entity_poly.pdbx_seq_one_letter_code
_entity_poly.pdbx_strand_id
1 'polypeptide(L)' 'MSDDVSEKLDILIKLQAAALTASMESSKGKILFLSKAGLRPKLIAEIVGTTPNHVNVTLSKGRKPSKGKQKESQDG' A
#
# COMPACT_ATOMS: atom_id res chain seq x y z
N MET A 1 28.97 -10.56 -5.52
CA MET A 1 28.61 -9.51 -6.48
C MET A 1 27.09 -9.53 -6.52
N SER A 2 26.44 -8.55 -5.90
CA SER A 2 24.98 -8.50 -5.87
C SER A 2 24.49 -8.38 -7.30
N ASP A 3 23.63 -9.30 -7.73
CA ASP A 3 23.15 -9.38 -9.11
C ASP A 3 22.57 -8.04 -9.57
N ASP A 4 23.23 -7.36 -10.52
CA ASP A 4 22.73 -6.16 -11.20
C ASP A 4 21.26 -6.30 -11.64
N VAL A 5 20.85 -7.53 -11.93
CA VAL A 5 19.47 -7.88 -12.27
C VAL A 5 18.52 -7.64 -11.10
N SER A 6 18.88 -8.04 -9.88
CA SER A 6 18.06 -7.82 -8.68
C SER A 6 17.88 -6.33 -8.40
N GLU A 7 18.93 -5.53 -8.56
CA GLU A 7 18.83 -4.08 -8.39
C GLU A 7 17.94 -3.42 -9.46
N LYS A 8 18.07 -3.83 -10.72
CA LYS A 8 17.19 -3.37 -11.80
C LYS A 8 15.73 -3.79 -11.58
N LEU A 9 15.49 -4.99 -11.06
CA LEU A 9 14.15 -5.47 -10.71
C LEU A 9 13.54 -4.66 -9.57
N ASP A 10 14.31 -4.33 -8.53
CA ASP A 10 13.85 -3.46 -7.45
C ASP A 10 13.45 -2.07 -7.97
N ILE A 11 14.24 -1.50 -8.90
CA ILE A 11 13.89 -0.24 -9.56
C ILE A 11 12.57 -0.35 -10.33
N LEU A 12 12.38 -1.42 -11.10
CA LEU A 12 11.14 -1.66 -11.85
C LEU A 12 9.93 -1.80 -10.92
N ILE A 13 10.07 -2.53 -9.81
CA ILE A 13 9.01 -2.67 -8.80
C ILE A 13 8.63 -1.30 -8.23
N LYS A 14 9.62 -0.46 -7.88
CA LYS A 14 9.37 0.89 -7.35
C LYS A 14 8.65 1.78 -8.36
N LEU A 15 9.09 1.78 -9.62
CA LEU A 15 8.47 2.56 -10.69
C LEU A 15 7.02 2.13 -10.93
N GLN A 16 6.78 0.83 -11.01
CA GLN A 16 5.44 0.30 -11.24
C GLN A 16 4.49 0.60 -10.07
N ALA A 17 4.97 0.44 -8.84
CA ALA A 17 4.21 0.77 -7.65
C ALA A 17 3.86 2.27 -7.58
N ALA A 18 4.81 3.15 -7.94
CA ALA A 18 4.56 4.59 -8.02
C ALA A 18 3.51 4.93 -9.10
N ALA A 19 3.63 4.33 -10.30
CA ALA A 19 2.69 4.55 -11.40
C ALA A 19 1.27 4.09 -11.04
N LEU A 20 1.12 2.87 -10.48
CA LEU A 20 -0.19 2.31 -10.11
C LEU A 20 -0.86 3.07 -8.95
N THR A 21 -0.07 3.71 -8.10
CA THR A 21 -0.58 4.49 -6.96
C THR A 21 -0.71 5.98 -7.26
N ALA A 22 -0.30 6.45 -8.45
CA ALA A 22 -0.30 7.86 -8.81
C ALA A 22 -1.72 8.46 -8.85
N SER A 23 -2.70 7.70 -9.34
CA SER A 23 -4.11 8.12 -9.43
C SER A 23 -4.89 7.95 -8.12
N MET A 24 -4.30 7.33 -7.10
CA MET A 24 -4.98 7.14 -5.81
C MET A 24 -4.87 8.41 -4.96
N GLU A 25 -5.98 8.97 -4.52
CA GLU A 25 -5.98 10.18 -3.68
C GLU A 25 -5.60 9.88 -2.23
N SER A 26 -6.00 8.71 -1.70
CA SER A 26 -5.81 8.37 -0.30
C SER A 26 -4.50 7.62 -0.06
N SER A 27 -3.61 8.19 0.79
CA SER A 27 -2.40 7.51 1.27
C SER A 27 -2.71 6.18 1.96
N LYS A 28 -3.85 6.08 2.67
CA LYS A 28 -4.34 4.82 3.26
C LYS A 28 -4.62 3.78 2.17
N GLY A 29 -5.27 4.20 1.09
CA GLY A 29 -5.54 3.35 -0.08
C GLY A 29 -4.25 2.81 -0.70
N LYS A 30 -3.27 3.68 -0.94
CA LYS A 30 -1.95 3.30 -1.46
C LYS A 30 -1.27 2.27 -0.56
N ILE A 31 -1.22 2.53 0.74
CA ILE A 31 -0.58 1.63 1.73
C ILE A 31 -1.23 0.24 1.74
N LEU A 32 -2.56 0.18 1.75
CA LEU A 32 -3.28 -1.09 1.75
C LEU A 32 -3.11 -1.87 0.44
N PHE A 33 -3.14 -1.17 -0.70
CA PHE A 33 -2.93 -1.76 -2.01
C PHE A 33 -1.53 -2.39 -2.12
N LEU A 34 -0.49 -1.62 -1.80
CA LEU A 34 0.89 -2.09 -1.88
C LEU A 34 1.19 -3.22 -0.87
N SER A 35 0.59 -3.17 0.32
CA SER A 35 0.72 -4.26 1.29
C SER A 35 0.03 -5.55 0.82
N LYS A 36 -1.11 -5.46 0.13
CA LYS A 36 -1.77 -6.63 -0.47
C LYS A 36 -0.94 -7.24 -1.60
N ALA A 37 -0.17 -6.41 -2.31
CA ALA A 37 0.81 -6.86 -3.31
C ALA A 37 2.09 -7.47 -2.69
N GLY A 38 2.18 -7.59 -1.37
CA GLY A 38 3.30 -8.24 -0.67
C GLY A 38 4.50 -7.32 -0.39
N LEU A 39 4.40 -6.02 -0.67
CA LEU A 39 5.51 -5.10 -0.41
C LEU A 39 5.71 -4.89 1.09
N ARG A 40 6.98 -4.81 1.50
CA ARG A 40 7.36 -4.58 2.90
C ARG A 40 7.06 -3.13 3.32
N PRO A 41 6.72 -2.88 4.61
CA PRO A 41 6.40 -1.53 5.09
C PRO A 41 7.44 -0.45 4.79
N LYS A 42 8.74 -0.80 4.83
CA LYS A 42 9.83 0.11 4.48
C LYS A 42 9.76 0.59 3.02
N LEU A 43 9.53 -0.35 2.09
CA LEU A 43 9.42 -0.04 0.67
C LEU A 43 8.14 0.76 0.36
N ILE A 44 7.03 0.42 1.01
CA ILE A 44 5.78 1.18 0.92
C ILE A 44 5.99 2.63 1.38
N ALA A 45 6.71 2.83 2.48
CA ALA A 45 7.00 4.15 3.00
C ALA A 45 7.81 5.01 2.01
N GLU A 46 8.81 4.41 1.35
CA GLU A 46 9.58 5.05 0.28
C GLU A 46 8.70 5.46 -0.91
N ILE A 47 7.83 4.57 -1.39
CA ILE A 47 6.96 4.83 -2.56
C ILE A 47 5.88 5.88 -2.26
N VAL A 48 5.29 5.83 -1.08
CA VAL A 48 4.18 6.72 -0.69
C VAL A 48 4.69 8.07 -0.15
N GLY A 49 5.97 8.18 0.19
CA GLY A 49 6.56 9.40 0.77
C GLY A 49 6.17 9.58 2.24
N THR A 50 6.26 8.53 3.04
CA THR A 50 5.88 8.57 4.47
C THR A 50 6.86 7.77 5.33
N THR A 51 6.56 7.57 6.62
CA THR A 51 7.41 6.78 7.53
C THR A 51 6.93 5.33 7.64
N PRO A 52 7.83 4.36 7.88
CA PRO A 52 7.44 2.98 8.14
C PRO A 52 6.48 2.84 9.32
N ASN A 53 6.60 3.72 10.33
CA ASN A 53 5.69 3.75 11.47
C ASN A 53 4.25 4.12 11.04
N HIS A 54 4.10 5.15 10.20
CA HIS A 54 2.80 5.52 9.66
C HIS A 54 2.17 4.39 8.83
N VAL A 55 2.98 3.67 8.04
CA VAL A 55 2.54 2.47 7.31
C VAL A 55 2.03 1.41 8.28
N ASN A 56 2.82 1.03 9.29
CA ASN A 56 2.44 0.00 10.26
C ASN A 56 1.15 0.35 11.03
N VAL A 57 1.01 1.60 11.48
CA VAL A 57 -0.20 2.09 12.13
C VAL A 57 -1.40 2.02 11.18
N THR A 58 -1.23 2.40 9.92
CA THR A 58 -2.27 2.33 8.89
C THR A 58 -2.71 0.89 8.63
N LEU A 59 -1.77 -0.04 8.52
CA LEU A 59 -2.05 -1.47 8.35
C LEU A 59 -2.78 -2.06 9.56
N SER A 60 -2.34 -1.71 10.78
CA SER A 60 -3.00 -2.13 12.02
C SER A 60 -4.45 -1.64 12.09
N LYS A 61 -4.70 -0.37 11.73
CA LYS A 61 -6.04 0.22 11.64
C LYS A 61 -6.89 -0.40 10.53
N GLY A 62 -6.27 -0.82 9.41
CA GLY A 62 -6.94 -1.44 8.27
C GLY A 62 -7.26 -2.94 8.44
N ARG A 63 -6.56 -3.64 9.35
CA ARG A 63 -6.84 -5.05 9.69
C ARG A 63 -8.06 -5.24 10.58
N LYS A 64 -8.52 -4.19 11.27
CA LYS A 64 -9.80 -4.27 11.99
C LYS A 64 -10.91 -4.44 10.95
N PRO A 65 -11.69 -5.54 10.97
CA PRO A 65 -12.89 -5.60 10.16
C PRO A 65 -13.72 -4.37 10.49
N SER A 66 -14.22 -3.68 9.47
CA SER A 66 -15.11 -2.54 9.63
C SER A 66 -16.36 -2.99 10.38
N LYS A 67 -16.33 -2.96 11.72
CA LYS A 67 -17.55 -2.91 12.53
C LYS A 67 -18.19 -1.56 12.26
N GLY A 68 -19.13 -1.54 11.31
CA GLY A 68 -20.00 -0.39 11.04
C GLY A 68 -19.88 0.15 9.62
N LYS A 69 -20.57 -0.50 8.68
CA LYS A 69 -21.48 0.12 7.67
C LYS A 69 -22.10 -1.01 6.82
N GLN A 70 -22.89 -1.84 7.47
CA GLN A 70 -23.98 -2.59 6.85
C GLN A 70 -25.21 -2.30 7.69
N LYS A 71 -25.94 -1.24 7.31
CA LYS A 71 -27.36 -1.03 7.61
C LYS A 71 -27.91 -0.05 6.57
N GLU A 72 -28.96 -0.52 5.90
CA GLU A 72 -29.91 0.17 5.02
C GLU A 72 -29.33 0.83 3.75
N SER A 73 -29.75 0.42 2.55
CA SER A 73 -31.17 0.40 2.14
C SER A 73 -31.59 -0.90 1.42
N GLN A 74 -32.67 -1.49 1.94
CA GLN A 74 -33.67 -2.22 1.16
C GLN A 74 -34.41 -1.24 0.25
N ASP A 75 -34.68 -1.61 -1.00
CA ASP A 75 -35.99 -1.50 -1.64
C ASP A 75 -36.02 -2.35 -2.93
N GLY A 76 -37.07 -3.16 -3.09
CA GLY A 76 -37.28 -4.08 -4.22
C GLY A 76 -37.70 -5.49 -3.81
#